data_AF-A0A966NMD5-F1
#
_entry.id   AF-A0A966NMD5-F1
#
_cell.length_a   1.000
_cell.length_b   1.000
_cell.length_c   1.000
_cell.angle_alpha   90.00
_cell.angle_beta   90.00
_cell.angle_gamma   90.00
#
_symmetry.space_group_name_H-M   'P 1'
#
loop_
_entity.id
_entity.type
_entity.pdbx_description
1 polymer ?
#
loop_
_entity_poly.entity_id
_entity_poly.type
_entity_poly.pdbx_seq_one_letter_code
_entity_poly.pdbx_strand_id
1 'polypeptide(L)'
;PGANDRVWNSLEKLAMRDASAFIDYFDNGILALVAAAWLGPRYQFTSQVNVVNPGGEAQSPHRDYHLGFMETHEAEMYPEHIHGLSPLLTLQGAVAHTDMPAVTGPTYYLPHSQKYPMGYVAWKRPEFRDFVNANFIQIELKKGDVSFFNPAVFHAAGTNQTSDIRRMANLFQMNSPFGRAIETVDTKRVCLAIYDELRDRVGRGMSADKWLAVVAAAAEGYPFPTNLDRDVPLDRLTPPAQSDIMALAVMEGWPSDRFIKELNEYDVRHRSA
;
A
#
# COMPACT_ATOMS: atom_id res chain seq x y z
N PRO A 1 -12.92 0.73 -24.82
CA PRO A 1 -12.19 1.38 -23.71
C PRO A 1 -13.13 1.54 -22.50
N GLY A 2 -12.75 1.04 -21.33
CA GLY A 2 -13.57 1.12 -20.12
C GLY A 2 -13.48 2.49 -19.45
N ALA A 3 -14.38 2.76 -18.50
CA ALA A 3 -14.39 4.00 -17.73
C ALA A 3 -13.11 4.22 -16.90
N ASN A 4 -12.45 3.13 -16.48
CA ASN A 4 -11.22 3.14 -15.70
C ASN A 4 -10.22 2.11 -16.24
N ASP A 5 -8.94 2.49 -16.29
CA ASP A 5 -7.82 1.57 -16.52
C ASP A 5 -7.03 1.40 -15.21
N ARG A 6 -6.55 0.18 -14.96
CA ARG A 6 -5.77 -0.13 -13.75
C ARG A 6 -4.57 -1.01 -14.05
N VAL A 7 -3.44 -0.66 -13.45
CA VAL A 7 -2.26 -1.51 -13.36
C VAL A 7 -2.16 -2.04 -11.94
N TRP A 8 -2.60 -3.28 -11.72
CA TRP A 8 -2.45 -4.00 -10.46
C TRP A 8 -0.98 -4.31 -10.16
N ASN A 9 -0.61 -4.47 -8.89
CA ASN A 9 0.75 -4.72 -8.43
C ASN A 9 1.79 -3.85 -9.17
N SER A 10 1.55 -2.53 -9.21
CA SER A 10 2.50 -1.61 -9.84
C SER A 10 3.80 -1.50 -9.04
N LEU A 11 3.79 -1.89 -7.76
CA LEU A 11 4.98 -1.90 -6.91
C LEU A 11 6.01 -2.90 -7.44
N GLU A 12 5.65 -4.18 -7.58
CA GLU A 12 6.56 -5.20 -8.09
C GLU A 12 6.94 -4.94 -9.54
N LYS A 13 5.98 -4.52 -10.36
CA LYS A 13 6.22 -4.20 -11.78
C LYS A 13 7.20 -3.04 -11.94
N LEU A 14 7.15 -2.03 -11.07
CA LEU A 14 8.10 -0.92 -11.08
C LEU A 14 9.50 -1.42 -10.72
N ALA A 15 9.65 -2.15 -9.61
CA ALA A 15 10.94 -2.71 -9.21
C ALA A 15 11.60 -3.56 -10.31
N MET A 16 10.79 -4.40 -10.98
CA MET A 16 11.25 -5.27 -12.06
C MET A 16 11.60 -4.52 -13.35
N ARG A 17 10.96 -3.37 -13.59
CA ARG A 17 11.13 -2.60 -14.83
C ARG A 17 12.26 -1.58 -14.70
N ASP A 18 12.37 -0.93 -13.54
CA ASP A 18 13.26 0.18 -13.30
C ASP A 18 13.56 0.31 -11.79
N ALA A 19 14.67 -0.29 -11.36
CA ALA A 19 15.12 -0.25 -9.98
C ALA A 19 15.43 1.18 -9.51
N SER A 20 15.99 2.03 -10.39
CA SER A 20 16.29 3.43 -10.07
C SER A 20 15.01 4.19 -9.76
N ALA A 21 13.99 4.07 -10.62
CA ALA A 21 12.70 4.71 -10.41
C ALA A 21 11.98 4.17 -9.17
N PHE A 22 12.09 2.87 -8.86
CA PHE A 22 11.57 2.33 -7.60
C PHE A 22 12.21 3.00 -6.39
N ILE A 23 13.54 3.09 -6.37
CA ILE A 23 14.29 3.69 -5.27
C ILE A 23 13.96 5.17 -5.13
N ASP A 24 13.93 5.93 -6.23
CA ASP A 24 13.57 7.36 -6.23
C ASP A 24 12.13 7.61 -5.76
N TYR A 25 11.24 6.63 -5.95
CA TYR A 25 9.85 6.75 -5.55
C TYR A 25 9.64 6.45 -4.06
N PHE A 26 10.38 5.46 -3.52
CA PHE A 26 10.23 4.97 -2.15
C PHE A 26 11.31 5.47 -1.17
N ASP A 27 12.33 6.21 -1.61
CA ASP A 27 13.20 7.00 -0.72
C ASP A 27 12.50 8.26 -0.14
N ASN A 28 11.20 8.39 -0.42
CA ASN A 28 10.34 9.48 -0.02
C ASN A 28 10.06 9.48 1.50
N GLY A 29 10.71 10.39 2.21
CA GLY A 29 10.56 10.54 3.66
C GLY A 29 9.14 10.87 4.14
N ILE A 30 8.28 11.47 3.31
CA ILE A 30 6.88 11.74 3.68
C ILE A 30 6.09 10.45 3.71
N LEU A 31 6.23 9.59 2.70
CA LEU A 31 5.58 8.28 2.67
C LEU A 31 6.02 7.43 3.87
N ALA A 32 7.32 7.40 4.14
CA ALA A 32 7.87 6.64 5.26
C ALA A 32 7.38 7.17 6.62
N LEU A 33 7.37 8.49 6.80
CA LEU A 33 6.92 9.13 8.04
C LEU A 33 5.44 8.85 8.32
N VAL A 34 4.57 9.03 7.31
CA VAL A 34 3.13 8.82 7.46
C VAL A 34 2.81 7.35 7.72
N ALA A 35 3.45 6.43 7.00
CA ALA A 35 3.29 4.99 7.22
C ALA A 35 3.71 4.60 8.65
N ALA A 36 4.89 5.05 9.10
CA ALA A 36 5.39 4.77 10.45
C ALA A 36 4.52 5.39 11.55
N ALA A 37 4.03 6.61 11.35
CA ALA A 37 3.18 7.30 12.33
C ALA A 37 1.82 6.61 12.50
N TRP A 38 1.28 6.00 11.44
CA TRP A 38 0.01 5.28 11.49
C TRP A 38 0.14 3.82 11.92
N LEU A 39 1.12 3.09 11.38
CA LEU A 39 1.22 1.62 11.48
C LEU A 39 2.32 1.14 12.44
N GLY A 40 3.22 2.02 12.85
CA GLY A 40 4.48 1.64 13.48
C GLY A 40 5.50 1.13 12.45
N PRO A 41 6.59 0.48 12.92
CA PRO A 41 7.64 -0.03 12.04
C PRO A 41 7.15 -1.25 11.25
N ARG A 42 7.97 -1.71 10.28
CA ARG A 42 7.74 -2.95 9.52
C ARG A 42 6.46 -2.96 8.70
N TYR A 43 5.91 -1.79 8.37
CA TYR A 43 4.81 -1.69 7.42
C TYR A 43 5.24 -2.23 6.06
N GLN A 44 4.26 -2.57 5.24
CA GLN A 44 4.46 -2.99 3.85
C GLN A 44 3.66 -2.09 2.92
N PHE A 45 4.12 -1.98 1.67
CA PHE A 45 3.38 -1.30 0.63
C PHE A 45 2.79 -2.31 -0.35
N THR A 46 1.57 -2.03 -0.80
CA THR A 46 1.12 -2.45 -2.12
C THR A 46 0.71 -1.21 -2.92
N SER A 47 0.77 -1.27 -4.25
CA SER A 47 0.43 -0.12 -5.07
C SER A 47 -0.21 -0.48 -6.40
N GLN A 48 -1.09 0.41 -6.85
CA GLN A 48 -1.84 0.25 -8.08
C GLN A 48 -2.00 1.60 -8.78
N VAL A 49 -1.63 1.66 -10.05
CA VAL A 49 -1.93 2.84 -10.88
C VAL A 49 -3.37 2.77 -11.33
N ASN A 50 -4.14 3.81 -11.03
CA ASN A 50 -5.53 3.97 -11.47
C ASN A 50 -5.65 5.17 -12.40
N VAL A 51 -6.30 4.96 -13.55
CA VAL A 51 -6.58 6.01 -14.54
C VAL A 51 -8.09 6.10 -14.74
N VAL A 52 -8.65 7.28 -14.50
CA VAL A 52 -10.04 7.59 -14.89
C VAL A 52 -10.00 8.26 -16.27
N ASN A 53 -10.56 7.58 -17.26
CA ASN A 53 -10.57 8.08 -18.63
C ASN A 53 -11.54 9.27 -18.79
N PRO A 54 -11.37 10.12 -19.82
CA PRO A 54 -12.36 11.13 -20.19
C PRO A 54 -13.77 10.53 -20.28
N GLY A 55 -14.75 11.17 -19.65
CA GLY A 55 -16.12 10.67 -19.54
C GLY A 55 -16.33 9.51 -18.56
N GLY A 56 -15.31 9.09 -17.82
CA GLY A 56 -15.42 8.01 -16.83
C GLY A 56 -16.39 8.36 -15.71
N GLU A 57 -17.38 7.50 -15.46
CA GLU A 57 -18.42 7.72 -14.44
C GLU A 57 -17.88 7.54 -13.00
N ALA A 58 -18.54 8.22 -12.06
CA ALA A 58 -18.21 8.09 -10.65
C ALA A 58 -18.45 6.66 -10.14
N GLN A 59 -17.65 6.24 -9.17
CA GLN A 59 -17.87 4.99 -8.46
C GLN A 59 -18.94 5.16 -7.38
N SER A 60 -19.54 4.06 -6.95
CA SER A 60 -20.35 4.04 -5.73
C SER A 60 -19.46 4.31 -4.51
N PRO A 61 -19.94 5.10 -3.52
CA PRO A 61 -19.24 5.26 -2.26
C PRO A 61 -19.01 3.91 -1.58
N HIS A 62 -17.78 3.67 -1.15
CA HIS A 62 -17.39 2.44 -0.47
C HIS A 62 -16.39 2.74 0.65
N ARG A 63 -16.17 1.73 1.47
CA ARG A 63 -15.02 1.63 2.38
C ARG A 63 -14.06 0.61 1.79
N ASP A 64 -12.78 0.81 2.01
CA ASP A 64 -11.76 -0.15 1.64
C ASP A 64 -11.47 -1.13 2.79
N TYR A 65 -10.64 -2.12 2.47
CA TYR A 65 -10.03 -3.10 3.38
C TYR A 65 -11.00 -4.13 3.96
N HIS A 66 -10.65 -5.41 3.80
CA HIS A 66 -11.44 -6.66 3.92
C HIS A 66 -12.96 -6.53 4.04
N LEU A 67 -13.48 -6.01 5.15
CA LEU A 67 -14.92 -5.81 5.36
C LEU A 67 -15.56 -4.92 4.28
N GLY A 68 -14.80 -3.99 3.69
CA GLY A 68 -15.25 -3.13 2.60
C GLY A 68 -15.52 -3.85 1.28
N PHE A 69 -14.97 -5.07 1.12
CA PHE A 69 -15.15 -5.90 -0.09
C PHE A 69 -16.21 -6.98 0.09
N MET A 70 -16.81 -7.09 1.28
CA MET A 70 -17.77 -8.14 1.63
C MET A 70 -19.20 -7.71 1.29
N GLU A 71 -20.06 -8.72 1.06
CA GLU A 71 -21.49 -8.52 1.09
C GLU A 71 -21.97 -8.18 2.51
N THR A 72 -23.09 -7.47 2.64
CA THR A 72 -23.58 -6.98 3.94
C THR A 72 -23.74 -8.10 4.96
N HIS A 73 -24.33 -9.23 4.55
CA HIS A 73 -24.54 -10.38 5.43
C HIS A 73 -23.23 -11.05 5.89
N GLU A 74 -22.14 -10.94 5.11
CA GLU A 74 -20.83 -11.45 5.50
C GLU A 74 -20.16 -10.52 6.52
N ALA A 75 -20.23 -9.21 6.29
CA ALA A 75 -19.71 -8.22 7.22
C ALA A 75 -20.43 -8.27 8.59
N GLU A 76 -21.73 -8.59 8.60
CA GLU A 76 -22.54 -8.79 9.82
C GLU A 76 -22.09 -9.98 10.68
N MET A 77 -21.38 -10.96 10.11
CA MET A 77 -20.85 -12.09 10.87
C MET A 77 -19.66 -11.69 11.77
N TYR A 78 -19.03 -10.55 11.51
CA TYR A 78 -17.90 -10.07 12.30
C TYR A 78 -18.39 -9.22 13.49
N PRO A 79 -17.85 -9.44 14.70
CA PRO A 79 -18.23 -8.66 15.88
C PRO A 79 -17.73 -7.22 15.78
N GLU A 80 -18.40 -6.29 16.47
CA GLU A 80 -18.16 -4.84 16.41
C GLU A 80 -16.69 -4.43 16.56
N HIS A 81 -15.95 -5.07 17.47
CA HIS A 81 -14.54 -4.73 17.68
C HIS A 81 -13.66 -5.02 16.45
N ILE A 82 -14.05 -5.98 15.59
CA ILE A 82 -13.36 -6.22 14.31
C ILE A 82 -13.68 -5.13 13.30
N HIS A 83 -14.91 -4.61 13.28
CA HIS A 83 -15.27 -3.43 12.46
C HIS A 83 -14.45 -2.20 12.86
N GLY A 84 -14.17 -2.04 14.16
CA GLY A 84 -13.31 -0.98 14.68
C GLY A 84 -11.81 -1.19 14.43
N LEU A 85 -11.32 -2.43 14.58
CA LEU A 85 -9.90 -2.77 14.45
C LEU A 85 -9.43 -2.83 13.00
N SER A 86 -10.21 -3.46 12.11
CA SER A 86 -9.85 -3.68 10.71
C SER A 86 -9.29 -2.45 10.00
N PRO A 87 -9.96 -1.27 10.02
CA PRO A 87 -9.46 -0.08 9.34
C PRO A 87 -8.21 0.57 9.98
N LEU A 88 -7.72 0.05 11.12
CA LEU A 88 -6.48 0.50 11.76
C LEU A 88 -5.26 -0.31 11.30
N LEU A 89 -5.47 -1.45 10.62
CA LEU A 89 -4.39 -2.30 10.12
C LEU A 89 -3.86 -1.87 8.75
N THR A 90 -4.43 -0.81 8.17
CA THR A 90 -3.96 -0.24 6.92
C THR A 90 -4.21 1.27 6.86
N LEU A 91 -3.47 1.96 5.98
CA LEU A 91 -3.72 3.33 5.57
C LEU A 91 -3.79 3.39 4.05
N GLN A 92 -4.83 4.04 3.51
CA GLN A 92 -4.91 4.31 2.08
C GLN A 92 -4.14 5.60 1.75
N GLY A 93 -3.44 5.57 0.63
CA GLY A 93 -2.71 6.71 0.09
C GLY A 93 -2.90 6.84 -1.41
N ALA A 94 -2.73 8.04 -1.95
CA ALA A 94 -2.70 8.26 -3.40
C ALA A 94 -1.77 9.42 -3.74
N VAL A 95 -0.83 9.19 -4.68
CA VAL A 95 -0.05 10.27 -5.30
C VAL A 95 -0.68 10.63 -6.63
N ALA A 96 -0.97 11.90 -6.83
CA ALA A 96 -1.43 12.40 -8.10
C ALA A 96 -0.30 12.38 -9.14
N HIS A 97 -0.46 11.64 -10.23
CA HIS A 97 0.50 11.56 -11.33
C HIS A 97 0.17 12.54 -12.48
N THR A 98 -1.02 13.13 -12.42
CA THR A 98 -1.49 14.26 -13.23
C THR A 98 -2.11 15.31 -12.32
N ASP A 99 -2.26 16.54 -12.78
CA ASP A 99 -3.15 17.50 -12.12
C ASP A 99 -4.59 16.95 -12.10
N MET A 100 -5.31 17.23 -11.03
CA MET A 100 -6.67 16.78 -10.78
C MET A 100 -7.56 17.95 -10.33
N PRO A 101 -7.85 18.93 -11.21
CA PRO A 101 -8.90 19.91 -10.94
C PRO A 101 -10.26 19.19 -10.80
N ALA A 102 -11.23 19.82 -10.13
CA ALA A 102 -12.49 19.17 -9.77
C ALA A 102 -13.22 18.53 -10.97
N VAL A 103 -13.14 19.16 -12.14
CA VAL A 103 -13.71 18.67 -13.42
C VAL A 103 -13.19 17.30 -13.86
N THR A 104 -11.99 16.89 -13.42
CA THR A 104 -11.41 15.57 -13.74
C THR A 104 -11.92 14.45 -12.85
N GLY A 105 -12.74 14.75 -11.84
CA GLY A 105 -13.25 13.77 -10.89
C GLY A 105 -12.20 13.26 -9.89
N PRO A 106 -11.47 14.13 -9.15
CA PRO A 106 -10.67 13.69 -8.01
C PRO A 106 -11.55 12.93 -7.01
N THR A 107 -10.91 12.18 -6.10
CA THR A 107 -11.63 11.34 -5.15
C THR A 107 -12.58 12.18 -4.29
N TYR A 108 -13.83 11.73 -4.17
CA TYR A 108 -14.78 12.23 -3.20
C TYR A 108 -14.48 11.62 -1.84
N TYR A 109 -14.57 12.42 -0.78
CA TYR A 109 -14.45 11.96 0.60
C TYR A 109 -15.68 12.39 1.38
N LEU A 110 -16.17 11.55 2.29
CA LEU A 110 -17.10 11.95 3.34
C LEU A 110 -16.32 12.13 4.65
N PRO A 111 -15.97 13.37 5.05
CA PRO A 111 -15.16 13.61 6.23
C PRO A 111 -15.80 13.02 7.49
N HIS A 112 -14.96 12.49 8.38
CA HIS A 112 -15.35 11.86 9.65
C HIS A 112 -16.19 10.58 9.54
N SER A 113 -16.51 10.09 8.34
CA SER A 113 -17.37 8.91 8.20
C SER A 113 -16.75 7.61 8.71
N GLN A 114 -15.42 7.54 8.88
CA GLN A 114 -14.73 6.42 9.52
C GLN A 114 -15.13 6.25 11.00
N LYS A 115 -15.66 7.31 11.62
CA LYS A 115 -16.15 7.27 13.01
C LYS A 115 -17.53 6.63 13.14
N TYR A 116 -18.22 6.37 12.02
CA TYR A 116 -19.53 5.73 12.03
C TYR A 116 -19.37 4.21 12.16
N PRO A 117 -19.75 3.60 13.32
CA PRO A 117 -19.44 2.19 13.58
C PRO A 117 -20.08 1.24 12.55
N MET A 118 -21.32 1.55 12.15
CA MET A 118 -22.11 0.70 11.25
C MET A 118 -21.75 0.84 9.76
N GLY A 119 -20.73 1.61 9.39
CA GLY A 119 -20.54 1.97 7.99
C GLY A 119 -20.15 0.81 7.06
N TYR A 120 -19.56 -0.29 7.54
CA TYR A 120 -19.36 -1.48 6.69
C TYR A 120 -20.69 -2.18 6.31
N VAL A 121 -21.75 -1.90 7.06
CA VAL A 121 -23.08 -2.52 6.90
C VAL A 121 -24.07 -1.57 6.23
N ALA A 122 -23.95 -0.26 6.53
CA ALA A 122 -24.94 0.75 6.15
C ALA A 122 -24.85 1.21 4.69
N TRP A 123 -23.72 1.00 3.99
CA TRP A 123 -23.43 1.67 2.72
C TRP A 123 -24.37 1.31 1.56
N LYS A 124 -24.99 0.13 1.60
CA LYS A 124 -25.97 -0.31 0.58
C LYS A 124 -27.36 0.32 0.77
N ARG A 125 -27.62 0.99 1.90
CA ARG A 125 -28.94 1.60 2.19
C ARG A 125 -29.15 2.86 1.33
N PRO A 126 -30.28 2.99 0.61
CA PRO A 126 -30.55 4.15 -0.24
C PRO A 126 -30.39 5.50 0.47
N GLU A 127 -30.94 5.62 1.68
CA GLU A 127 -30.86 6.83 2.50
C GLU A 127 -29.42 7.18 2.90
N PHE A 128 -28.55 6.19 3.04
CA PHE A 128 -27.13 6.42 3.31
C PHE A 128 -26.41 6.91 2.06
N ARG A 129 -26.72 6.33 0.89
CA ARG A 129 -26.18 6.78 -0.40
C ARG A 129 -26.57 8.23 -0.69
N ASP A 130 -27.84 8.58 -0.46
CA ASP A 130 -28.33 9.94 -0.63
C ASP A 130 -27.62 10.91 0.32
N PHE A 131 -27.43 10.52 1.58
CA PHE A 131 -26.66 11.29 2.54
C PHE A 131 -25.21 11.52 2.08
N VAL A 132 -24.51 10.46 1.64
CA VAL A 132 -23.12 10.58 1.17
C VAL A 132 -23.04 11.49 -0.05
N ASN A 133 -23.94 11.32 -1.02
CA ASN A 133 -24.00 12.12 -2.24
C ASN A 133 -24.25 13.61 -1.95
N ALA A 134 -24.99 13.93 -0.90
CA ALA A 134 -25.26 15.31 -0.49
C ALA A 134 -24.14 15.96 0.33
N ASN A 135 -23.21 15.18 0.90
CA ASN A 135 -22.26 15.67 1.91
C ASN A 135 -20.78 15.41 1.59
N PHE A 136 -20.46 14.79 0.44
CA PHE A 136 -19.07 14.59 0.07
C PHE A 136 -18.36 15.92 -0.22
N ILE A 137 -17.03 15.87 -0.13
CA ILE A 137 -16.15 16.93 -0.63
C ILE A 137 -15.17 16.38 -1.66
N GLN A 138 -14.70 17.26 -2.55
CA GLN A 138 -13.52 17.01 -3.39
C GLN A 138 -12.45 18.02 -3.07
N ILE A 139 -11.20 17.57 -3.19
CA ILE A 139 -10.03 18.43 -3.09
C ILE A 139 -9.30 18.34 -4.42
N GLU A 140 -9.01 19.49 -5.01
CA GLU A 140 -8.16 19.52 -6.19
C GLU A 140 -6.73 19.17 -5.80
N LEU A 141 -6.08 18.34 -6.62
CA LEU A 141 -4.71 17.93 -6.40
C LEU A 141 -3.86 18.38 -7.58
N LYS A 142 -2.66 18.88 -7.30
CA LYS A 142 -1.62 19.06 -8.30
C LYS A 142 -0.83 17.77 -8.45
N LYS A 143 -0.20 17.57 -9.60
CA LYS A 143 0.74 16.47 -9.80
C LYS A 143 1.81 16.49 -8.70
N GLY A 144 1.99 15.35 -8.03
CA GLY A 144 2.90 15.17 -6.91
C GLY A 144 2.24 15.34 -5.53
N ASP A 145 1.04 15.91 -5.45
CA ASP A 145 0.29 15.96 -4.20
C ASP A 145 -0.09 14.54 -3.74
N VAL A 146 -0.16 14.36 -2.42
CA VAL A 146 -0.46 13.07 -1.79
C VAL A 146 -1.64 13.23 -0.84
N SER A 147 -2.62 12.34 -0.95
CA SER A 147 -3.73 12.23 0.00
C SER A 147 -3.58 10.95 0.81
N PHE A 148 -3.81 11.02 2.12
CA PHE A 148 -3.88 9.85 3.00
C PHE A 148 -5.21 9.85 3.74
N PHE A 149 -5.81 8.67 3.91
CA PHE A 149 -7.05 8.53 4.63
C PHE A 149 -7.22 7.13 5.22
N ASN A 150 -7.91 7.06 6.35
CA ASN A 150 -8.33 5.80 6.94
C ASN A 150 -9.27 5.07 5.95
N PRO A 151 -9.09 3.76 5.68
CA PRO A 151 -9.88 3.01 4.69
C PRO A 151 -11.39 2.98 4.99
N ALA A 152 -11.82 3.25 6.23
CA ALA A 152 -13.23 3.36 6.61
C ALA A 152 -13.85 4.75 6.32
N VAL A 153 -13.07 5.70 5.79
CA VAL A 153 -13.64 6.90 5.17
C VAL A 153 -14.39 6.48 3.90
N PHE A 154 -15.64 6.90 3.79
CA PHE A 154 -16.42 6.68 2.58
C PHE A 154 -15.83 7.55 1.48
N HIS A 155 -15.50 6.89 0.39
CA HIS A 155 -14.88 7.55 -0.74
C HIS A 155 -15.28 6.87 -2.05
N ALA A 156 -15.08 7.60 -3.15
CA ALA A 156 -15.31 7.12 -4.50
C ALA A 156 -14.49 7.95 -5.49
N ALA A 157 -14.04 7.35 -6.58
CA ALA A 157 -13.57 8.12 -7.72
C ALA A 157 -14.72 8.97 -8.29
N GLY A 158 -14.43 10.23 -8.63
CA GLY A 158 -15.43 11.11 -9.21
C GLY A 158 -15.59 10.97 -10.71
N THR A 159 -16.66 11.55 -11.25
CA THR A 159 -16.89 11.57 -12.69
C THR A 159 -15.87 12.48 -13.35
N ASN A 160 -15.14 11.95 -14.33
CA ASN A 160 -14.24 12.74 -15.16
C ASN A 160 -15.05 13.38 -16.29
N GLN A 161 -15.35 14.67 -16.16
CA GLN A 161 -16.17 15.43 -17.10
C GLN A 161 -15.36 16.00 -18.27
N THR A 162 -14.05 15.73 -18.33
CA THR A 162 -13.19 16.20 -19.42
C THR A 162 -13.32 15.30 -20.65
N SER A 163 -12.86 15.80 -21.80
CA SER A 163 -12.80 15.06 -23.06
C SER A 163 -11.39 14.57 -23.43
N ASP A 164 -10.36 15.06 -22.73
CA ASP A 164 -8.95 14.91 -23.10
C ASP A 164 -8.02 14.53 -21.93
N ILE A 165 -8.44 14.71 -20.67
CA ILE A 165 -7.59 14.44 -19.51
C ILE A 165 -7.81 13.01 -18.99
N ARG A 166 -6.74 12.22 -18.95
CA ARG A 166 -6.69 10.93 -18.24
C ARG A 166 -6.19 11.16 -16.81
N ARG A 167 -7.11 11.20 -15.84
CA ARG A 167 -6.77 11.44 -14.43
C ARG A 167 -6.03 10.23 -13.86
N MET A 168 -4.74 10.39 -13.53
CA MET A 168 -3.90 9.28 -13.09
C MET A 168 -3.43 9.48 -11.64
N ALA A 169 -3.59 8.45 -10.82
CA ALA A 169 -2.98 8.37 -9.49
C ALA A 169 -2.31 7.01 -9.29
N ASN A 170 -1.21 7.00 -8.54
CA ASN A 170 -0.69 5.77 -7.95
C ASN A 170 -1.27 5.64 -6.54
N LEU A 171 -2.08 4.60 -6.33
CA LEU A 171 -2.72 4.33 -5.05
C LEU A 171 -1.85 3.41 -4.23
N PHE A 172 -1.75 3.66 -2.94
CA PHE A 172 -1.07 2.81 -1.99
C PHE A 172 -2.05 2.22 -1.01
N GLN A 173 -1.80 0.97 -0.67
CA GLN A 173 -2.21 0.45 0.62
C GLN A 173 -0.94 0.25 1.46
N MET A 174 -0.81 1.05 2.51
CA MET A 174 0.22 0.87 3.54
C MET A 174 -0.34 -0.09 4.57
N ASN A 175 0.28 -1.24 4.75
CA ASN A 175 -0.25 -2.33 5.56
C ASN A 175 0.57 -2.52 6.83
N SER A 176 -0.10 -2.73 7.95
CA SER A 176 0.53 -3.19 9.19
C SER A 176 1.16 -4.56 8.95
N PRO A 177 2.31 -4.88 9.58
CA PRO A 177 2.85 -6.25 9.59
C PRO A 177 1.87 -7.28 10.18
N PHE A 178 0.87 -6.83 10.94
CA PHE A 178 -0.18 -7.69 11.52
C PHE A 178 -1.45 -7.78 10.65
N GLY A 179 -1.47 -7.07 9.52
CA GLY A 179 -2.58 -7.03 8.58
C GLY A 179 -2.42 -8.02 7.43
N ARG A 180 -3.43 -8.07 6.55
CA ARG A 180 -3.35 -8.78 5.27
C ARG A 180 -3.43 -7.74 4.17
N ALA A 181 -2.50 -7.76 3.23
CA ALA A 181 -2.61 -6.86 2.07
C ALA A 181 -3.68 -7.38 1.10
N ILE A 182 -4.30 -6.47 0.33
CA ILE A 182 -5.32 -6.83 -0.68
C ILE A 182 -4.75 -7.57 -1.89
N GLU A 183 -3.45 -7.45 -2.13
CA GLU A 183 -2.76 -8.09 -3.23
C GLU A 183 -1.47 -8.75 -2.75
N THR A 184 -1.09 -9.83 -3.43
CA THR A 184 0.19 -10.51 -3.18
C THR A 184 1.30 -9.82 -3.97
N VAL A 185 2.40 -9.53 -3.29
CA VAL A 185 3.65 -9.02 -3.86
C VAL A 185 4.73 -10.09 -3.65
N ASP A 186 5.48 -10.42 -4.70
CA ASP A 186 6.69 -11.24 -4.55
C ASP A 186 7.83 -10.35 -4.02
N THR A 187 7.87 -10.17 -2.71
CA THR A 187 8.84 -9.29 -2.04
C THR A 187 10.28 -9.76 -2.25
N LYS A 188 10.52 -11.08 -2.38
CA LYS A 188 11.84 -11.60 -2.73
C LYS A 188 12.27 -11.12 -4.11
N ARG A 189 11.38 -11.23 -5.10
CA ARG A 189 11.64 -10.76 -6.45
C ARG A 189 11.89 -9.25 -6.48
N VAL A 190 11.13 -8.45 -5.72
CA VAL A 190 11.36 -7.01 -5.56
C VAL A 190 12.73 -6.74 -4.96
N CYS A 191 13.07 -7.38 -3.83
CA CYS A 191 14.36 -7.22 -3.15
C CYS A 191 15.52 -7.51 -4.11
N LEU A 192 15.46 -8.63 -4.83
CA LEU A 192 16.49 -9.02 -5.79
C LEU A 192 16.62 -8.03 -6.96
N ALA A 193 15.49 -7.53 -7.48
CA ALA A 193 15.49 -6.62 -8.61
C ALA A 193 16.16 -5.27 -8.30
N ILE A 194 16.00 -4.77 -7.07
CA ILE A 194 16.50 -3.43 -6.70
C ILE A 194 17.85 -3.46 -5.96
N TYR A 195 18.31 -4.64 -5.55
CA TYR A 195 19.44 -4.77 -4.62
C TYR A 195 20.72 -4.10 -5.10
N ASP A 196 21.13 -4.35 -6.34
CA ASP A 196 22.41 -3.84 -6.86
C ASP A 196 22.45 -2.32 -6.94
N GLU A 197 21.36 -1.71 -7.42
CA GLU A 197 21.22 -0.25 -7.49
C GLU A 197 21.15 0.38 -6.08
N LEU A 198 20.39 -0.23 -5.16
CA LEU A 198 20.30 0.26 -3.79
C LEU A 198 21.65 0.18 -3.07
N ARG A 199 22.35 -0.96 -3.19
CA ARG A 199 23.69 -1.15 -2.62
C ARG A 199 24.67 -0.12 -3.17
N ASP A 200 24.68 0.11 -4.48
CA ASP A 200 25.55 1.11 -5.10
C ASP A 200 25.26 2.53 -4.59
N ARG A 201 23.99 2.93 -4.51
CA ARG A 201 23.59 4.24 -3.96
C ARG A 201 24.00 4.41 -2.51
N VAL A 202 23.86 3.37 -1.68
CA VAL A 202 24.35 3.39 -0.28
C VAL A 202 25.88 3.48 -0.23
N GLY A 203 26.60 2.75 -1.08
CA GLY A 203 28.05 2.89 -1.24
C GLY A 203 28.49 4.29 -1.68
N ARG A 204 27.63 5.01 -2.41
CA ARG A 204 27.82 6.43 -2.81
C ARG A 204 27.34 7.43 -1.76
N GLY A 205 26.86 7.00 -0.60
CA GLY A 205 26.49 7.87 0.51
C GLY A 205 25.01 8.22 0.62
N MET A 206 24.09 7.42 0.05
CA MET A 206 22.66 7.54 0.35
C MET A 206 22.42 7.42 1.85
N SER A 207 21.66 8.36 2.42
CA SER A 207 21.45 8.46 3.86
C SER A 207 20.59 7.30 4.41
N ALA A 208 20.76 7.01 5.71
CA ALA A 208 20.14 5.86 6.36
C ALA A 208 18.62 5.89 6.33
N ASP A 209 18.01 7.04 6.58
CA ASP A 209 16.57 7.28 6.50
C ASP A 209 16.00 6.92 5.12
N LYS A 210 16.72 7.28 4.05
CA LYS A 210 16.30 7.03 2.67
C LYS A 210 16.35 5.56 2.30
N TRP A 211 17.49 4.89 2.50
CA TRP A 211 17.58 3.49 2.08
C TRP A 211 16.75 2.56 2.98
N LEU A 212 16.54 2.90 4.26
CA LEU A 212 15.62 2.16 5.14
C LEU A 212 14.16 2.30 4.69
N ALA A 213 13.75 3.47 4.19
CA ALA A 213 12.42 3.66 3.61
C ALA A 213 12.21 2.77 2.37
N VAL A 214 13.23 2.65 1.52
CA VAL A 214 13.21 1.75 0.35
C VAL A 214 13.11 0.29 0.79
N VAL A 215 13.88 -0.14 1.79
CA VAL A 215 13.81 -1.51 2.34
C VAL A 215 12.41 -1.80 2.89
N ALA A 216 11.81 -0.86 3.62
CA ALA A 216 10.45 -1.01 4.16
C ALA A 216 9.37 -1.13 3.07
N ALA A 217 9.58 -0.52 1.90
CA ALA A 217 8.69 -0.66 0.75
C ALA A 217 8.91 -1.95 -0.05
N ALA A 218 10.11 -2.52 -0.01
CA ALA A 218 10.51 -3.65 -0.86
C ALA A 218 10.35 -5.03 -0.20
N ALA A 219 10.60 -5.12 1.11
CA ALA A 219 10.80 -6.38 1.80
C ALA A 219 9.69 -6.68 2.83
N GLU A 220 9.49 -7.97 3.13
CA GLU A 220 8.67 -8.42 4.24
C GLU A 220 9.27 -7.93 5.58
N GLY A 221 8.47 -7.14 6.29
CA GLY A 221 8.82 -6.48 7.54
C GLY A 221 8.74 -7.38 8.76
N TYR A 222 7.93 -8.43 8.71
CA TYR A 222 7.58 -9.27 9.84
C TYR A 222 8.08 -10.70 9.67
N PRO A 223 8.70 -11.31 10.69
CA PRO A 223 9.26 -12.66 10.58
C PRO A 223 8.20 -13.77 10.57
N PHE A 224 6.91 -13.44 10.63
CA PHE A 224 5.83 -14.42 10.65
C PHE A 224 4.89 -14.24 9.47
N PRO A 225 4.26 -15.33 8.99
CA PRO A 225 4.44 -16.71 9.44
C PRO A 225 5.80 -17.29 9.04
N THR A 226 6.37 -18.14 9.89
CA THR A 226 7.59 -18.92 9.62
C THR A 226 7.41 -20.35 10.13
N ASN A 227 8.27 -21.28 9.70
CA ASN A 227 8.28 -22.65 10.21
C ASN A 227 9.25 -22.73 11.40
N LEU A 228 8.71 -22.79 12.61
CA LEU A 228 9.51 -22.83 13.85
C LEU A 228 10.35 -24.10 14.03
N ASP A 229 10.09 -25.18 13.28
CA ASP A 229 10.97 -26.35 13.27
C ASP A 229 12.26 -26.10 12.46
N ARG A 230 12.22 -25.15 11.52
CA ARG A 230 13.33 -24.82 10.60
C ARG A 230 13.98 -23.47 10.88
N ASP A 231 13.24 -22.53 11.46
CA ASP A 231 13.63 -21.16 11.74
C ASP A 231 13.60 -20.91 13.25
N VAL A 232 14.35 -21.71 14.00
CA VAL A 232 14.45 -21.58 15.46
C VAL A 232 15.25 -20.32 15.80
N PRO A 233 14.69 -19.36 16.55
CA PRO A 233 15.45 -18.20 16.98
C PRO A 233 16.41 -18.61 18.11
N LEU A 234 17.72 -18.64 17.80
CA LEU A 234 18.75 -19.06 18.76
C LEU A 234 19.17 -17.92 19.69
N ASP A 235 19.39 -16.71 19.14
CA ASP A 235 19.95 -15.56 19.86
C ASP A 235 18.97 -14.38 19.99
N ARG A 236 17.71 -14.56 19.62
CA ARG A 236 16.66 -13.52 19.61
C ARG A 236 15.31 -14.12 20.03
N LEU A 237 14.32 -13.26 20.27
CA LEU A 237 12.94 -13.71 20.52
C LEU A 237 12.24 -14.17 19.23
N THR A 238 12.68 -13.71 18.06
CA THR A 238 12.12 -14.04 16.75
C THR A 238 13.24 -14.24 15.72
N PRO A 239 13.00 -15.03 14.66
CA PRO A 239 13.87 -15.06 13.49
C PRO A 239 13.98 -13.67 12.83
N PRO A 240 15.01 -13.43 11.99
CA PRO A 240 15.10 -12.19 11.21
C PRO A 240 13.99 -12.12 10.15
N ALA A 241 13.41 -10.93 9.96
CA ALA A 241 12.52 -10.68 8.83
C ALA A 241 13.34 -10.53 7.53
N GLN A 242 12.69 -10.64 6.38
CA GLN A 242 13.34 -10.41 5.08
C GLN A 242 13.99 -9.02 5.01
N SER A 243 13.30 -8.00 5.54
CA SER A 243 13.83 -6.63 5.66
C SER A 243 15.09 -6.52 6.52
N ASP A 244 15.26 -7.37 7.54
CA ASP A 244 16.50 -7.40 8.36
C ASP A 244 17.69 -7.90 7.54
N ILE A 245 17.47 -8.97 6.77
CA ILE A 245 18.50 -9.55 5.88
C ILE A 245 18.90 -8.52 4.82
N MET A 246 17.91 -7.87 4.19
CA MET A 246 18.17 -6.85 3.18
C MET A 246 18.89 -5.63 3.75
N ALA A 247 18.49 -5.13 4.92
CA ALA A 247 19.15 -4.01 5.56
C ALA A 247 20.61 -4.33 5.91
N LEU A 248 20.87 -5.52 6.45
CA LEU A 248 22.23 -5.98 6.74
C LEU A 248 23.08 -6.09 5.45
N ALA A 249 22.53 -6.69 4.41
CA ALA A 249 23.21 -6.88 3.13
C ALA A 249 23.60 -5.55 2.47
N VAL A 250 22.69 -4.56 2.50
CA VAL A 250 22.93 -3.20 1.98
C VAL A 250 23.97 -2.46 2.84
N MET A 251 23.85 -2.53 4.17
CA MET A 251 24.77 -1.87 5.10
C MET A 251 26.21 -2.41 4.98
N GLU A 252 26.37 -3.72 4.84
CA GLU A 252 27.68 -4.38 4.70
C GLU A 252 28.17 -4.47 3.25
N GLY A 253 27.36 -4.05 2.27
CA GLY A 253 27.71 -4.08 0.86
C GLY A 253 27.92 -5.49 0.30
N TRP A 254 27.06 -6.46 0.64
CA TRP A 254 27.25 -7.84 0.21
C TRP A 254 27.28 -7.98 -1.33
N PRO A 255 28.13 -8.87 -1.86
CA PRO A 255 27.98 -9.39 -3.21
C PRO A 255 26.58 -9.97 -3.46
N SER A 256 26.08 -9.85 -4.68
CA SER A 256 24.69 -10.18 -5.03
C SER A 256 24.40 -11.67 -4.94
N ASP A 257 25.39 -12.52 -5.22
CA ASP A 257 25.32 -13.97 -5.05
C ASP A 257 25.13 -14.39 -3.59
N ARG A 258 25.80 -13.70 -2.65
CA ARG A 258 25.55 -13.89 -1.21
C ARG A 258 24.12 -13.51 -0.84
N PHE A 259 23.65 -12.34 -1.29
CA PHE A 259 22.29 -11.89 -0.98
C PHE A 259 21.22 -12.85 -1.53
N ILE A 260 21.39 -13.32 -2.77
CA ILE A 260 20.52 -14.33 -3.39
C ILE A 260 20.49 -15.61 -2.56
N LYS A 261 21.65 -16.10 -2.13
CA LYS A 261 21.76 -17.30 -1.30
C LYS A 261 20.99 -17.14 0.01
N GLU A 262 21.17 -16.03 0.71
CA GLU A 262 20.52 -15.75 2.00
C GLU A 262 18.99 -15.63 1.88
N LEU A 263 18.48 -15.01 0.81
CA LEU A 263 17.04 -15.00 0.53
C LEU A 263 16.48 -16.37 0.13
N ASN A 264 17.27 -17.21 -0.56
CA ASN A 264 16.87 -18.58 -0.85
C ASN A 264 16.77 -19.42 0.44
N GLU A 265 17.74 -19.27 1.34
CA GLU A 265 17.72 -19.97 2.62
C GLU A 265 16.58 -19.47 3.53
N TYR A 266 16.29 -18.16 3.52
CA TYR A 266 15.11 -17.59 4.17
C TYR A 266 13.81 -18.28 3.72
N ASP A 267 13.59 -18.42 2.40
CA ASP A 267 12.40 -19.09 1.88
C ASP A 267 12.32 -20.56 2.29
N VAL A 268 13.45 -21.28 2.29
CA VAL A 268 13.50 -22.69 2.70
C VAL A 268 13.08 -22.85 4.16
N ARG A 269 13.53 -21.94 5.03
CA ARG A 269 13.15 -21.91 6.45
C ARG A 269 11.68 -21.56 6.66
N HIS A 270 11.03 -20.84 5.75
CA HIS A 270 9.61 -20.44 5.89
C HIS A 270 8.61 -21.45 5.31
N ARG A 271 9.08 -22.44 4.52
CA ARG A 271 8.21 -23.47 3.96
C ARG A 271 7.79 -24.50 5.01
N SER A 272 6.53 -24.94 4.95
CA SER A 272 6.10 -26.17 5.61
C SER A 272 6.85 -27.38 5.01
N ALA A 273 6.86 -28.50 5.74
CA ALA A 273 7.34 -29.77 5.23
C ALA A 273 6.47 -30.30 4.08
#